data_AF-A0A7I8DBZ2-F1
#
_entry.id   AF-A0A7I8DBZ2-F1
#
_cell.length_a   1.000
_cell.length_b   1.000
_cell.length_c   1.000
_cell.angle_alpha   90.00
_cell.angle_beta   90.00
_cell.angle_gamma   90.00
#
_symmetry.space_group_name_H-M   'P 1'
#
loop_
_entity.id
_entity.type
_entity.pdbx_description
1 polymer ?
#
loop_
_entity_poly.entity_id
_entity_poly.type
_entity_poly.pdbx_seq_one_letter_code
_entity_poly.pdbx_strand_id
1 'polypeptide(L)'
;MNNLRTLSTRIEKEYDPIRNVWETRVQFILHQDALYSGFLAEIPPHLLHSLVCLSLFMNESGKIEISVADFARALGISLQLAQKRIEELAAFRFQEQPIVHINKTRVIQYDEERVSLSILPISPITFVDERDEQRRPTFTAKNSDYLYEYFRMMLGVEQLAESDKELLATLQGYPYELPPQVIEVLIEHVMEYKKGFDRQYLMTIAHSWSVASIITKDQALQWIKETKTLSVPTLGEDSSEKYLLQFLRDRIRREPSAVQINIILQLLEEPFQLEPGCVEALIDHVTSHFALTKGKPDFPKNYVEAVVQDWQERGIRTRTEALQAIEEWKQKYAIKPADATGKSRQRKSAAKRQDASNFKSDYLDKLRKAGLK
;
A
#
# COMPACT_ATOMS: atom_id res chain seq x y z
N MET A 1 -26.83 12.74 -19.23
CA MET A 1 -27.33 13.01 -17.86
C MET A 1 -26.10 13.11 -16.98
N ASN A 2 -25.85 14.26 -16.36
CA ASN A 2 -24.66 14.46 -15.52
C ASN A 2 -24.76 13.52 -14.31
N ASN A 3 -23.75 12.67 -14.12
CA ASN A 3 -23.55 11.90 -12.89
C ASN A 3 -23.12 12.87 -11.80
N LEU A 4 -24.09 13.58 -11.22
CA LEU A 4 -23.88 14.38 -10.03
C LEU A 4 -23.68 13.40 -8.87
N ARG A 5 -22.48 13.38 -8.29
CA ARG A 5 -22.21 12.57 -7.11
C ARG A 5 -22.75 13.36 -5.93
N THR A 6 -23.83 12.90 -5.32
CA THR A 6 -24.47 13.61 -4.20
C THR A 6 -23.89 13.15 -2.86
N LEU A 7 -23.75 11.83 -2.69
CA LEU A 7 -23.32 11.20 -1.45
C LEU A 7 -22.35 10.06 -1.75
N SER A 8 -21.30 9.93 -0.93
CA SER A 8 -20.38 8.79 -1.02
C SER A 8 -19.84 8.39 0.34
N THR A 9 -19.42 7.13 0.45
CA THR A 9 -18.66 6.64 1.61
C THR A 9 -17.26 6.27 1.16
N ARG A 10 -16.25 6.74 1.89
CA ARG A 10 -14.82 6.44 1.66
C ARG A 10 -14.26 5.67 2.84
N ILE A 11 -13.49 4.62 2.57
CA ILE A 11 -12.82 3.82 3.59
C ILE A 11 -11.32 3.99 3.38
N GLU A 12 -10.64 4.59 4.34
CA GLU A 12 -9.19 4.77 4.35
C GLU A 12 -8.59 3.79 5.36
N LYS A 13 -7.57 3.03 4.94
CA LYS A 13 -6.81 2.14 5.81
C LYS A 13 -5.41 2.68 5.96
N GLU A 14 -5.06 3.10 7.16
CA GLU A 14 -3.75 3.63 7.51
C GLU A 14 -3.05 2.64 8.43
N TYR A 15 -1.80 2.29 8.11
CA TYR A 15 -0.99 1.46 9.00
C TYR A 15 -0.20 2.38 9.94
N ASP A 16 -0.45 2.29 11.25
CA ASP A 16 0.33 2.99 12.26
C ASP A 16 1.55 2.13 12.63
N PRO A 17 2.77 2.49 12.20
CA PRO A 17 3.98 1.71 12.50
C PRO A 17 4.41 1.80 13.96
N ILE A 18 3.96 2.83 14.70
CA ILE A 18 4.28 3.03 16.12
C ILE A 18 3.44 2.08 16.97
N ARG A 19 2.14 1.98 16.65
CA ARG A 19 1.21 1.10 17.35
C ARG A 19 1.21 -0.33 16.80
N ASN A 20 1.74 -0.55 15.60
CA ASN A 20 1.68 -1.82 14.89
C ASN A 20 0.22 -2.30 14.72
N VAL A 21 -0.68 -1.36 14.40
CA VAL A 21 -2.12 -1.59 14.23
C VAL A 21 -2.58 -0.92 12.94
N TRP A 22 -3.50 -1.56 12.23
CA TRP A 22 -4.23 -0.96 11.12
C TRP A 22 -5.38 -0.11 11.67
N GLU A 23 -5.37 1.19 11.38
CA GLU A 23 -6.48 2.08 11.63
C GLU A 23 -7.34 2.17 10.36
N THR A 24 -8.60 1.74 10.46
CA THR A 24 -9.59 1.94 9.41
C THR A 24 -10.44 3.17 9.75
N ARG A 25 -10.49 4.14 8.85
CA ARG A 25 -11.34 5.34 8.95
C ARG A 25 -12.41 5.30 7.88
N VAL A 26 -13.66 5.31 8.31
CA VAL A 26 -14.81 5.41 7.41
C VAL A 26 -15.30 6.86 7.41
N GLN A 27 -15.35 7.46 6.23
CA GLN A 27 -15.77 8.83 6.00
C GLN A 27 -17.08 8.84 5.20
N PHE A 28 -18.05 9.62 5.68
CA PHE A 28 -19.25 9.94 4.93
C PHE A 28 -19.06 11.31 4.28
N ILE A 29 -19.02 11.35 2.96
CA ILE A 29 -18.74 12.55 2.18
C ILE A 29 -20.02 13.01 1.50
N LEU A 30 -20.47 14.20 1.87
CA LEU A 30 -21.51 14.94 1.16
C LEU A 30 -20.84 15.86 0.15
N HIS A 31 -21.09 15.62 -1.13
CA HIS A 31 -20.49 16.39 -2.22
C HIS A 31 -21.23 17.70 -2.42
N GLN A 32 -20.55 18.68 -3.02
CA GLN A 32 -21.15 19.99 -3.32
C GLN A 32 -22.39 19.88 -4.22
N ASP A 33 -22.43 18.89 -5.10
CA ASP A 33 -23.58 18.62 -5.97
C ASP A 33 -24.88 18.31 -5.19
N ALA A 34 -24.77 17.91 -3.91
CA ALA A 34 -25.95 17.73 -3.05
C ALA A 34 -26.74 19.03 -2.83
N LEU A 35 -26.08 20.19 -2.94
CA LEU A 35 -26.73 21.50 -2.85
C LEU A 35 -27.63 21.78 -4.05
N TYR A 36 -27.21 21.35 -5.25
CA TYR A 36 -27.88 21.70 -6.51
C TYR A 36 -28.73 20.57 -7.10
N SER A 37 -28.52 19.33 -6.67
CA SER A 37 -29.29 18.17 -7.12
C SER A 37 -30.73 18.13 -6.60
N GLY A 38 -31.06 18.95 -5.60
CA GLY A 38 -32.35 18.93 -4.90
C GLY A 38 -32.41 17.91 -3.76
N PHE A 39 -31.36 17.10 -3.57
CA PHE A 39 -31.30 16.07 -2.55
C PHE A 39 -31.56 16.60 -1.14
N LEU A 40 -30.84 17.66 -0.75
CA LEU A 40 -30.97 18.26 0.58
C LEU A 40 -32.32 18.94 0.80
N ALA A 41 -33.02 19.31 -0.28
CA ALA A 41 -34.37 19.86 -0.20
C ALA A 41 -35.44 18.76 -0.06
N GLU A 42 -35.20 17.59 -0.66
CA GLU A 42 -36.15 16.48 -0.69
C GLU A 42 -36.02 15.56 0.54
N ILE A 43 -34.81 15.34 1.06
CA ILE A 43 -34.60 14.52 2.25
C ILE A 43 -35.08 15.23 3.52
N PRO A 44 -35.99 14.63 4.31
CA PRO A 44 -36.36 15.18 5.60
C PRO A 44 -35.16 15.30 6.55
N PRO A 45 -35.03 16.40 7.33
CA PRO A 45 -33.87 16.62 8.20
C PRO A 45 -33.60 15.47 9.19
N HIS A 46 -34.65 14.83 9.71
CA HIS A 46 -34.51 13.71 10.62
C HIS A 46 -34.00 12.42 9.94
N LEU A 47 -34.30 12.24 8.65
CA LEU A 47 -33.76 11.14 7.86
C LEU A 47 -32.31 11.38 7.47
N LEU A 48 -31.94 12.62 7.14
CA LEU A 48 -30.54 12.99 6.92
C LEU A 48 -29.69 12.76 8.18
N HIS A 49 -30.17 13.19 9.34
CA HIS A 49 -29.49 12.92 10.61
C HIS A 49 -29.35 11.41 10.88
N SER A 50 -30.40 10.63 10.58
CA SER A 50 -30.38 9.16 10.71
C SER A 50 -29.37 8.51 9.77
N LEU A 51 -29.28 8.98 8.53
CA LEU A 51 -28.33 8.51 7.53
C LEU A 51 -26.88 8.78 7.95
N VAL A 52 -26.59 9.99 8.41
CA VAL A 52 -25.26 10.36 8.93
C VAL A 52 -24.89 9.46 10.12
N CYS A 53 -25.79 9.29 11.08
CA CYS A 53 -25.54 8.44 12.24
C CYS A 53 -25.26 6.98 11.84
N LEU A 54 -26.08 6.40 10.93
CA LEU A 54 -25.88 5.05 10.42
C LEU A 54 -24.53 4.89 9.70
N SER A 55 -24.09 5.89 8.94
CA SER A 55 -22.82 5.83 8.23
C SER A 55 -21.59 5.67 9.14
N LEU A 56 -21.68 6.14 10.39
CA LEU A 56 -20.61 6.02 11.40
C LEU A 56 -20.47 4.60 11.96
N PHE A 57 -21.49 3.76 11.82
CA PHE A 57 -21.47 2.36 12.23
C PHE A 57 -21.09 1.40 11.10
N MET A 58 -20.67 1.95 9.97
CA MET A 58 -20.28 1.16 8.82
C MET A 58 -18.92 0.51 9.05
N ASN A 59 -18.85 -0.78 8.74
CA ASN A 59 -17.63 -1.57 8.83
C ASN A 59 -16.79 -1.47 7.55
N GLU A 60 -15.65 -2.15 7.53
CA GLU A 60 -14.71 -2.15 6.40
C GLU A 60 -15.31 -2.68 5.08
N SER A 61 -16.41 -3.43 5.15
CA SER A 61 -17.10 -3.99 3.98
C SER A 61 -18.21 -3.07 3.45
N GLY A 62 -18.38 -1.88 4.03
CA GLY A 62 -19.49 -0.98 3.68
C GLY A 62 -20.85 -1.43 4.26
N LYS A 63 -20.84 -2.40 5.19
CA LYS A 63 -22.05 -2.91 5.84
C LYS A 63 -22.19 -2.30 7.22
N ILE A 64 -23.43 -2.06 7.64
CA ILE A 64 -23.75 -1.61 8.99
C ILE A 64 -24.38 -2.78 9.72
N GLU A 65 -23.75 -3.18 10.82
CA GLU A 65 -24.22 -4.27 11.68
C GLU A 65 -24.51 -3.67 13.06
N ILE A 66 -25.69 -3.08 13.22
CA ILE A 66 -26.09 -2.41 14.46
C ILE A 66 -27.47 -2.91 14.93
N SER A 67 -27.66 -3.02 16.24
CA SER A 67 -28.98 -3.23 16.82
C SER A 67 -29.83 -1.95 16.74
N VAL A 68 -31.16 -2.09 16.65
CA VAL A 68 -32.05 -0.92 16.69
C VAL A 68 -31.93 -0.17 18.02
N ALA A 69 -31.60 -0.87 19.11
CA ALA A 69 -31.40 -0.29 20.43
C ALA A 69 -30.14 0.60 20.49
N ASP A 70 -29.02 0.16 19.91
CA ASP A 70 -27.80 0.96 19.85
C ASP A 70 -27.98 2.17 18.93
N PHE A 71 -28.69 2.00 17.81
CA PHE A 71 -29.05 3.11 16.94
C PHE A 71 -29.94 4.15 17.64
N ALA A 72 -30.95 3.71 18.40
CA ALA A 72 -31.79 4.57 19.21
C ALA A 72 -30.98 5.35 20.25
N ARG A 73 -30.04 4.67 20.92
CA ARG A 73 -29.12 5.27 21.91
C ARG A 73 -28.22 6.33 21.27
N ALA A 74 -27.66 6.05 20.10
CA ALA A 74 -26.79 6.98 19.37
C ALA A 74 -27.52 8.26 18.94
N LEU A 75 -28.78 8.13 18.53
CA LEU A 75 -29.62 9.28 18.15
C LEU A 75 -30.29 9.99 19.35
N GLY A 76 -30.23 9.41 20.55
CA GLY A 76 -30.93 9.94 21.74
C GLY A 76 -32.45 9.90 21.61
N ILE A 77 -33.01 8.88 20.95
CA ILE A 77 -34.46 8.74 20.71
C ILE A 77 -35.00 7.42 21.26
N SER A 78 -36.33 7.28 21.31
CA SER A 78 -36.96 6.02 21.69
C SER A 78 -36.76 4.93 20.64
N LEU A 79 -36.76 3.66 21.08
CA LEU A 79 -36.62 2.49 20.21
C LEU A 79 -37.67 2.47 19.07
N GLN A 80 -38.92 2.79 19.39
CA GLN A 80 -40.01 2.84 18.42
C GLN A 80 -39.78 3.92 17.35
N LEU A 81 -39.29 5.11 17.76
CA LEU A 81 -38.98 6.18 16.81
C LEU A 81 -37.76 5.83 15.95
N ALA A 82 -36.76 5.16 16.52
CA ALA A 82 -35.60 4.67 15.77
C ALA A 82 -36.02 3.66 14.69
N GLN A 83 -36.87 2.70 15.04
CA GLN A 83 -37.42 1.74 14.09
C GLN A 83 -38.23 2.44 12.99
N LYS A 84 -39.10 3.37 13.35
CA LYS A 84 -39.87 4.17 12.38
C LYS A 84 -38.95 4.94 11.43
N ARG A 85 -37.88 5.56 11.93
CA ARG A 85 -36.90 6.27 11.09
C ARG A 85 -36.13 5.34 10.15
N ILE A 86 -35.78 4.14 10.60
CA ILE A 86 -35.15 3.12 9.74
C ILE A 86 -36.11 2.73 8.60
N GLU A 87 -37.39 2.49 8.91
CA GLU A 87 -38.42 2.15 7.92
C GLU A 87 -38.67 3.29 6.93
N GLU A 88 -38.79 4.53 7.42
CA GLU A 88 -38.92 5.72 6.59
C GLU A 88 -37.70 5.91 5.67
N LEU A 89 -36.48 5.71 6.20
CA LEU A 89 -35.26 5.83 5.42
C LEU A 89 -35.15 4.74 4.34
N ALA A 90 -35.64 3.53 4.63
CA ALA A 90 -35.70 2.43 3.65
C ALA A 90 -36.75 2.67 2.57
N ALA A 91 -37.82 3.39 2.89
CA ALA A 91 -38.88 3.75 1.95
C ALA A 91 -38.53 4.99 1.12
N PHE A 92 -37.70 5.89 1.65
CA PHE A 92 -37.33 7.12 0.97
C PHE A 92 -36.59 6.82 -0.35
N ARG A 93 -36.99 7.53 -1.40
CA ARG A 93 -36.43 7.45 -2.75
C ARG A 93 -36.02 8.86 -3.15
N PHE A 94 -34.84 8.99 -3.73
CA PHE A 94 -34.42 10.21 -4.40
C PHE A 94 -34.23 9.89 -5.87
N GLN A 95 -34.91 10.62 -6.75
CA GLN A 95 -34.93 10.31 -8.19
C GLN A 95 -35.29 8.84 -8.48
N GLU A 96 -36.33 8.32 -7.80
CA GLU A 96 -36.77 6.91 -7.88
C GLU A 96 -35.75 5.86 -7.38
N GLN A 97 -34.61 6.28 -6.83
CA GLN A 97 -33.57 5.36 -6.34
C GLN A 97 -33.59 5.21 -4.81
N PRO A 98 -33.47 3.97 -4.29
CA PRO A 98 -33.33 3.72 -2.86
C PRO A 98 -31.97 4.19 -2.33
N ILE A 99 -31.99 4.85 -1.17
CA ILE A 99 -30.80 5.37 -0.49
C ILE A 99 -30.26 4.37 0.52
N VAL A 100 -31.09 3.47 1.02
CA VAL A 100 -30.68 2.46 1.99
C VAL A 100 -31.36 1.15 1.64
N HIS A 101 -30.57 0.08 1.60
CA HIS A 101 -31.08 -1.29 1.59
C HIS A 101 -30.99 -1.89 2.98
N ILE A 102 -32.08 -2.49 3.42
CA ILE A 102 -32.17 -3.16 4.71
C ILE A 102 -32.17 -4.66 4.45
N ASN A 103 -31.12 -5.34 4.91
CA ASN A 103 -31.07 -6.79 4.93
C ASN A 103 -31.29 -7.27 6.36
N LYS A 104 -32.55 -7.56 6.72
CA LYS A 104 -32.87 -8.10 8.04
C LYS A 104 -32.33 -9.53 8.15
N THR A 105 -31.13 -9.70 8.71
CA THR A 105 -30.54 -11.00 9.02
C THR A 105 -30.76 -11.34 10.49
N ARG A 106 -31.70 -12.25 10.76
CA ARG A 106 -31.91 -12.76 12.12
C ARG A 106 -30.79 -13.73 12.49
N VAL A 107 -29.83 -13.28 13.29
CA VAL A 107 -28.77 -14.14 13.83
C VAL A 107 -29.29 -14.83 15.09
N ILE A 108 -29.52 -16.15 15.04
CA ILE A 108 -30.19 -16.94 16.10
C ILE A 108 -29.28 -17.20 17.32
N GLN A 109 -28.11 -16.56 17.41
CA GLN A 109 -27.09 -17.00 18.37
C GLN A 109 -27.37 -16.55 19.82
N TYR A 110 -28.20 -15.53 20.07
CA TYR A 110 -28.49 -15.01 21.42
C TYR A 110 -29.89 -14.38 21.63
N ASP A 111 -30.90 -14.74 20.82
CA ASP A 111 -32.26 -14.17 20.88
C ASP A 111 -32.37 -12.64 20.64
N GLU A 112 -31.27 -12.00 20.25
CA GLU A 112 -31.24 -10.59 19.84
C GLU A 112 -31.44 -10.45 18.32
N GLU A 113 -32.49 -9.74 17.92
CA GLU A 113 -32.68 -9.35 16.52
C GLU A 113 -31.67 -8.26 16.14
N ARG A 114 -30.61 -8.66 15.42
CA ARG A 114 -29.72 -7.71 14.74
C ARG A 114 -30.26 -7.37 13.37
N VAL A 115 -30.23 -6.09 13.02
CA VAL A 115 -30.64 -5.62 11.69
C VAL A 115 -29.36 -5.26 10.93
N SER A 116 -29.07 -5.96 9.84
CA SER A 116 -28.00 -5.55 8.93
C SER A 116 -28.56 -4.50 7.95
N LEU A 117 -27.93 -3.34 7.93
CA LEU A 117 -28.28 -2.24 7.04
C LEU A 117 -27.12 -2.03 6.07
N SER A 118 -27.40 -1.77 4.80
CA SER A 118 -26.42 -1.27 3.85
C SER A 118 -26.92 0.07 3.33
N ILE A 119 -26.19 1.15 3.62
CA ILE A 119 -26.48 2.43 2.98
C ILE A 119 -26.17 2.26 1.50
N LEU A 120 -27.18 2.51 0.68
CA LEU A 120 -26.98 2.55 -0.74
C LEU A 120 -26.48 3.93 -1.17
N PRO A 121 -25.65 3.93 -2.21
CA PRO A 121 -25.31 5.12 -2.94
C PRO A 121 -26.55 5.75 -3.57
N ILE A 122 -26.73 7.06 -3.45
CA ILE A 122 -27.61 7.81 -4.37
C ILE A 122 -26.70 8.58 -5.29
N SER A 123 -26.81 8.30 -6.59
CA SER A 123 -25.71 8.37 -7.56
C SER A 123 -24.88 7.08 -7.49
N PRO A 124 -24.51 6.48 -8.63
CA PRO A 124 -23.80 5.21 -8.65
C PRO A 124 -22.50 5.33 -7.87
N ILE A 125 -22.49 4.88 -6.61
CA ILE A 125 -21.26 4.31 -6.07
C ILE A 125 -21.22 2.91 -6.69
N THR A 126 -20.70 2.86 -7.91
CA THR A 126 -19.49 2.04 -8.08
C THR A 126 -18.61 2.33 -6.88
N PHE A 127 -18.16 1.32 -6.13
CA PHE A 127 -17.07 1.52 -5.17
C PHE A 127 -15.97 2.29 -5.91
N VAL A 128 -15.88 3.61 -5.69
CA VAL A 128 -14.96 4.47 -6.43
C VAL A 128 -13.63 4.34 -5.71
N ASP A 129 -12.94 3.25 -6.02
CA ASP A 129 -11.53 3.36 -6.34
C ASP A 129 -11.46 4.24 -7.59
N GLU A 130 -10.62 5.28 -7.62
CA GLU A 130 -10.54 6.22 -8.76
C GLU A 130 -10.10 5.55 -10.09
N ARG A 131 -9.82 4.24 -10.03
CA ARG A 131 -9.61 3.31 -11.14
C ARG A 131 -10.92 2.91 -11.88
N ASP A 132 -12.06 3.26 -11.26
CA ASP A 132 -13.48 3.13 -11.64
C ASP A 132 -13.93 3.35 -13.10
N GLU A 133 -13.61 4.55 -13.58
CA GLU A 133 -14.48 5.30 -14.50
C GLU A 133 -14.13 5.14 -15.98
N GLN A 134 -13.06 4.42 -16.30
CA GLN A 134 -12.69 4.16 -17.69
C GLN A 134 -13.24 2.81 -18.17
N ARG A 135 -14.55 2.79 -18.42
CA ARG A 135 -15.33 1.79 -19.21
C ARG A 135 -14.88 0.32 -19.11
N ARG A 136 -15.40 -0.38 -18.11
CA ARG A 136 -15.29 -1.84 -17.96
C ARG A 136 -16.30 -2.60 -18.83
N PRO A 137 -15.89 -3.57 -19.68
CA PRO A 137 -16.76 -4.68 -20.03
C PRO A 137 -16.90 -5.60 -18.81
N THR A 138 -18.12 -5.99 -18.47
CA THR A 138 -18.41 -6.85 -17.32
C THR A 138 -17.72 -8.22 -17.51
N PHE A 139 -16.94 -8.62 -16.50
CA PHE A 139 -16.13 -9.83 -16.51
C PHE A 139 -17.00 -11.08 -16.40
N THR A 140 -16.81 -12.04 -17.32
CA THR A 140 -17.45 -13.37 -17.26
C THR A 140 -16.36 -14.43 -17.12
N ALA A 141 -16.70 -15.59 -16.54
CA ALA A 141 -15.79 -16.75 -16.39
C ALA A 141 -15.13 -17.22 -17.70
N LYS A 142 -15.61 -16.77 -18.87
CA LYS A 142 -15.01 -17.04 -20.17
C LYS A 142 -13.69 -16.29 -20.41
N ASN A 143 -13.40 -15.22 -19.67
CA ASN A 143 -12.20 -14.40 -19.87
C ASN A 143 -10.94 -14.98 -19.22
N SER A 144 -11.07 -15.82 -18.17
CA SER A 144 -9.93 -16.51 -17.54
C SER A 144 -9.40 -17.63 -18.43
N ASP A 145 -10.28 -18.39 -19.08
CA ASP A 145 -9.91 -19.50 -19.96
C ASP A 145 -9.07 -19.03 -21.15
N TYR A 146 -9.40 -17.86 -21.69
CA TYR A 146 -8.65 -17.24 -22.77
C TYR A 146 -7.20 -16.90 -22.36
N LEU A 147 -6.98 -16.34 -21.17
CA LEU A 147 -5.62 -16.01 -20.70
C LEU A 147 -4.79 -17.27 -20.45
N TYR A 148 -5.41 -18.34 -19.96
CA TYR A 148 -4.72 -19.62 -19.78
C TYR A 148 -4.26 -20.18 -21.12
N GLU A 149 -5.12 -20.14 -22.13
CA GLU A 149 -4.79 -20.58 -23.49
C GLU A 149 -3.70 -19.70 -24.13
N TYR A 150 -3.83 -18.39 -24.01
CA TYR A 150 -2.83 -17.44 -24.50
C TYR A 150 -1.45 -17.69 -23.86
N PHE A 151 -1.40 -17.82 -22.53
CA PHE A 151 -0.14 -18.01 -21.83
C PHE A 151 0.48 -19.37 -22.11
N ARG A 152 -0.36 -20.42 -22.24
CA ARG A 152 0.06 -21.75 -22.69
C ARG A 152 0.72 -21.70 -24.07
N MET A 153 0.11 -21.01 -25.04
CA MET A 153 0.67 -20.83 -26.39
C MET A 153 2.01 -20.08 -26.37
N MET A 154 2.12 -19.03 -25.55
CA MET A 154 3.35 -18.23 -25.43
C MET A 154 4.53 -19.04 -24.85
N LEU A 155 4.26 -19.92 -23.88
CA LEU A 155 5.29 -20.79 -23.30
C LEU A 155 5.63 -22.01 -24.18
N GLY A 156 4.80 -22.32 -25.18
CA GLY A 156 4.99 -23.50 -26.04
C GLY A 156 4.81 -24.83 -25.30
N VAL A 157 4.00 -24.84 -24.24
CA VAL A 157 3.75 -26.04 -23.41
C VAL A 157 2.38 -26.65 -23.71
N GLU A 158 2.26 -27.98 -23.58
CA GLU A 158 0.97 -28.66 -23.82
C GLU A 158 -0.07 -28.36 -22.73
N GLN A 159 0.39 -28.17 -21.49
CA GLN A 159 -0.44 -27.86 -20.32
C GLN A 159 0.25 -26.84 -19.43
N LEU A 160 -0.54 -25.88 -18.94
CA LEU A 160 -0.07 -24.84 -18.04
C LEU A 160 -0.03 -25.39 -16.60
N ALA A 161 1.05 -25.14 -15.87
CA ALA A 161 1.17 -25.55 -14.47
C ALA A 161 0.14 -24.84 -13.58
N GLU A 162 -0.31 -25.47 -12.50
CA GLU A 162 -1.25 -24.84 -11.56
C GLU A 162 -0.70 -23.54 -10.96
N SER A 163 0.61 -23.47 -10.70
CA SER A 163 1.28 -22.25 -10.23
C SER A 163 1.16 -21.06 -11.18
N ASP A 164 1.08 -21.34 -12.48
CA ASP A 164 0.97 -20.33 -13.54
C ASP A 164 -0.49 -19.89 -13.72
N LYS A 165 -1.45 -20.80 -13.53
CA LYS A 165 -2.88 -20.46 -13.45
C LYS A 165 -3.18 -19.58 -12.24
N GLU A 166 -2.61 -19.93 -11.07
CA GLU A 166 -2.70 -19.12 -9.86
C GLU A 166 -2.08 -17.74 -10.02
N LEU A 167 -0.94 -17.65 -10.73
CA LEU A 167 -0.32 -16.38 -11.07
C LEU A 167 -1.26 -15.50 -11.89
N LEU A 168 -1.84 -16.03 -12.98
CA LEU A 168 -2.77 -15.28 -13.82
C LEU A 168 -4.03 -14.86 -13.04
N ALA A 169 -4.55 -15.73 -12.18
CA ALA A 169 -5.66 -15.38 -11.29
C ALA A 169 -5.28 -14.26 -10.30
N THR A 170 -4.04 -14.27 -9.79
CA THR A 170 -3.51 -13.22 -8.90
C THR A 170 -3.37 -11.89 -9.64
N LEU A 171 -2.93 -11.90 -10.90
CA LEU A 171 -2.83 -10.68 -11.72
C LEU A 171 -4.19 -10.07 -12.03
N GLN A 172 -5.20 -10.92 -12.25
CA GLN A 172 -6.59 -10.49 -12.49
C GLN A 172 -7.31 -10.05 -11.21
N GLY A 173 -6.92 -10.58 -10.05
CA GLY A 173 -7.52 -10.29 -8.76
C GLY A 173 -6.73 -9.30 -7.92
N TYR A 174 -7.19 -9.11 -6.68
CA TYR A 174 -6.46 -8.31 -5.70
C TYR A 174 -5.07 -8.94 -5.42
N PRO A 175 -3.98 -8.13 -5.37
CA PRO A 175 -3.94 -6.67 -5.32
C PRO A 175 -3.76 -5.95 -6.68
N TYR A 176 -3.64 -6.68 -7.79
CA TYR A 176 -3.18 -6.11 -9.06
C TYR A 176 -4.32 -5.64 -9.96
N GLU A 177 -5.40 -6.44 -10.03
CA GLU A 177 -6.65 -6.14 -10.77
C GLU A 177 -6.43 -5.74 -12.24
N LEU A 178 -5.44 -6.36 -12.90
CA LEU A 178 -5.07 -6.05 -14.28
C LEU A 178 -6.04 -6.70 -15.28
N PRO A 179 -6.53 -5.95 -16.29
CA PRO A 179 -7.36 -6.52 -17.35
C PRO A 179 -6.60 -7.55 -18.21
N PRO A 180 -7.30 -8.56 -18.78
CA PRO A 180 -6.67 -9.59 -19.61
C PRO A 180 -5.77 -9.05 -20.72
N GLN A 181 -6.22 -8.01 -21.42
CA GLN A 181 -5.47 -7.41 -22.52
C GLN A 181 -4.21 -6.69 -22.05
N VAL A 182 -4.18 -6.21 -20.80
CA VAL A 182 -3.00 -5.63 -20.17
C VAL A 182 -2.04 -6.75 -19.74
N ILE A 183 -2.58 -7.84 -19.19
CA ILE A 183 -1.79 -9.02 -18.81
C ILE A 183 -1.09 -9.65 -20.03
N GLU A 184 -1.75 -9.71 -21.20
CA GLU A 184 -1.11 -10.14 -22.45
C GLU A 184 0.15 -9.33 -22.73
N VAL A 185 0.00 -8.00 -22.78
CA VAL A 185 1.12 -7.09 -23.08
C VAL A 185 2.21 -7.17 -22.03
N LEU A 186 1.84 -7.35 -20.76
CA LEU A 186 2.79 -7.57 -19.67
C LEU A 186 3.61 -8.84 -19.90
N ILE A 187 2.97 -9.95 -20.24
CA ILE A 187 3.64 -11.23 -20.51
C ILE A 187 4.56 -11.11 -21.72
N GLU A 188 4.07 -10.54 -22.83
CA GLU A 188 4.88 -10.28 -24.03
C GLU A 188 6.13 -9.46 -23.68
N HIS A 189 5.95 -8.39 -22.91
CA HIS A 189 7.04 -7.52 -22.51
C HIS A 189 8.09 -8.23 -21.65
N VAL A 190 7.65 -9.00 -20.66
CA VAL A 190 8.55 -9.79 -19.80
C VAL A 190 9.33 -10.81 -20.61
N MET A 191 8.66 -11.51 -21.52
CA MET A 191 9.30 -12.51 -22.38
C MET A 191 10.29 -11.89 -23.38
N GLU A 192 9.95 -10.75 -23.98
CA GLU A 192 10.85 -9.99 -24.86
C GLU A 192 12.09 -9.50 -24.11
N TYR A 193 11.90 -8.90 -22.93
CA TYR A 193 12.98 -8.27 -22.16
C TYR A 193 13.94 -9.28 -21.53
N LYS A 194 13.42 -10.35 -20.91
CA LYS A 194 14.24 -11.37 -20.23
C LYS A 194 14.65 -12.53 -21.15
N LYS A 195 14.20 -12.55 -22.40
CA LYS A 195 14.33 -13.68 -23.33
C LYS A 195 13.82 -15.00 -22.73
N GLY A 196 12.75 -14.90 -21.95
CA GLY A 196 12.18 -15.98 -21.17
C GLY A 196 11.16 -15.48 -20.15
N PHE A 197 10.40 -16.40 -19.56
CA PHE A 197 9.40 -16.06 -18.55
C PHE A 197 10.04 -15.93 -17.16
N ASP A 198 9.99 -14.72 -16.58
CA ASP A 198 10.47 -14.43 -15.23
C ASP A 198 9.30 -13.96 -14.35
N ARG A 199 8.86 -14.83 -13.45
CA ARG A 199 7.73 -14.58 -12.55
C ARG A 199 7.96 -13.40 -11.61
N GLN A 200 9.18 -13.24 -11.08
CA GLN A 200 9.47 -12.16 -10.13
C GLN A 200 9.48 -10.80 -10.83
N TYR A 201 10.08 -10.75 -12.02
CA TYR A 201 10.08 -9.56 -12.84
C TYR A 201 8.66 -9.18 -13.28
N LEU A 202 7.86 -10.16 -13.72
CA LEU A 202 6.46 -9.94 -14.07
C LEU A 202 5.67 -9.33 -12.92
N MET A 203 5.79 -9.87 -11.70
CA MET A 203 5.07 -9.36 -10.52
C MET A 203 5.50 -7.94 -10.14
N THR A 204 6.78 -7.61 -10.36
CA THR A 204 7.31 -6.26 -10.12
C THR A 204 6.68 -5.25 -11.09
N ILE A 205 6.63 -5.59 -12.38
CA ILE A 205 5.99 -4.72 -13.38
C ILE A 205 4.48 -4.67 -13.16
N ALA A 206 3.83 -5.80 -12.86
CA ALA A 206 2.41 -5.85 -12.53
C ALA A 206 2.05 -4.91 -11.38
N HIS A 207 2.91 -4.86 -10.35
CA HIS A 207 2.74 -3.92 -9.24
C HIS A 207 2.83 -2.47 -9.73
N SER A 208 3.88 -2.15 -10.49
CA SER A 208 4.07 -0.82 -11.07
C SER A 208 2.88 -0.39 -11.94
N TRP A 209 2.35 -1.30 -12.76
CA TRP A 209 1.24 -1.03 -13.67
C TRP A 209 -0.08 -0.89 -12.92
N SER A 210 -0.30 -1.69 -11.88
CA SER A 210 -1.46 -1.56 -10.99
C SER A 210 -1.44 -0.21 -10.24
N VAL A 211 -0.28 0.21 -9.73
CA VAL A 211 -0.10 1.53 -9.08
C VAL A 211 -0.29 2.67 -10.07
N ALA A 212 0.24 2.53 -11.29
CA ALA A 212 0.05 3.50 -12.37
C ALA A 212 -1.36 3.45 -12.99
N SER A 213 -2.26 2.59 -12.48
CA SER A 213 -3.63 2.43 -12.96
C SER A 213 -3.73 2.17 -14.47
N ILE A 214 -2.82 1.34 -14.99
CA ILE A 214 -2.82 0.94 -16.41
C ILE A 214 -3.89 -0.13 -16.63
N ILE A 215 -4.90 0.22 -17.42
CA ILE A 215 -6.09 -0.61 -17.61
C ILE A 215 -6.39 -0.93 -19.08
N THR A 216 -5.77 -0.22 -20.02
CA THR A 216 -5.94 -0.51 -21.46
C THR A 216 -4.66 -1.03 -22.09
N LYS A 217 -4.83 -1.84 -23.15
CA LYS A 217 -3.72 -2.31 -23.99
C LYS A 217 -2.87 -1.15 -24.51
N ASP A 218 -3.53 -0.06 -24.93
CA ASP A 218 -2.86 1.12 -25.45
C ASP A 218 -2.06 1.86 -24.38
N GLN A 219 -2.59 2.00 -23.16
CA GLN A 219 -1.85 2.55 -22.03
C GLN A 219 -0.64 1.68 -21.66
N ALA A 220 -0.79 0.35 -21.66
CA ALA A 220 0.32 -0.56 -21.41
C ALA A 220 1.41 -0.45 -22.47
N LEU A 221 1.03 -0.40 -23.75
CA LEU A 221 1.97 -0.20 -24.86
C LEU A 221 2.62 1.18 -24.83
N GLN A 222 1.87 2.22 -24.46
CA GLN A 222 2.41 3.56 -24.29
C GLN A 222 3.38 3.61 -23.11
N TRP A 223 3.04 2.99 -21.98
CA TRP A 223 3.93 2.87 -20.84
C TRP A 223 5.18 2.07 -21.18
N ILE A 224 5.07 0.99 -21.97
CA ILE A 224 6.23 0.26 -22.48
C ILE A 224 7.05 1.13 -23.41
N LYS A 225 6.44 1.95 -24.27
CA LYS A 225 7.18 2.87 -25.14
C LYS A 225 7.89 3.92 -24.31
N GLU A 226 7.19 4.55 -23.36
CA GLU A 226 7.73 5.52 -22.42
C GLU A 226 8.85 4.92 -21.59
N THR A 227 8.67 3.70 -21.07
CA THR A 227 9.72 2.99 -20.35
C THR A 227 10.80 2.44 -21.25
N LYS A 228 10.57 2.08 -22.51
CA LYS A 228 11.61 1.76 -23.51
C LYS A 228 12.37 3.02 -23.92
N THR A 229 11.73 4.19 -23.96
CA THR A 229 12.38 5.49 -24.17
C THR A 229 13.10 5.98 -22.91
N LEU A 230 12.63 5.60 -21.71
CA LEU A 230 13.32 5.81 -20.44
C LEU A 230 14.37 4.71 -20.16
N SER A 231 14.32 3.56 -20.84
CA SER A 231 15.23 2.41 -20.67
C SER A 231 16.20 2.18 -21.83
N VAL A 232 16.19 3.07 -22.82
CA VAL A 232 17.43 3.55 -23.42
C VAL A 232 17.24 5.05 -23.58
N PRO A 233 17.63 5.87 -22.58
CA PRO A 233 18.17 7.15 -22.98
C PRO A 233 19.28 6.77 -23.95
N THR A 234 19.21 7.25 -25.19
CA THR A 234 20.44 7.63 -25.89
C THR A 234 21.12 8.60 -24.95
N LEU A 235 21.86 8.02 -24.01
CA LEU A 235 22.74 8.65 -23.08
C LEU A 235 23.67 9.44 -23.98
N GLY A 236 23.45 10.75 -24.05
CA GLY A 236 24.56 11.65 -24.32
C GLY A 236 25.68 11.20 -23.40
N GLU A 237 26.88 11.03 -23.93
CA GLU A 237 28.00 10.36 -23.25
C GLU A 237 28.40 11.02 -21.90
N ASP A 238 27.75 12.13 -21.51
CA ASP A 238 28.06 12.99 -20.37
C ASP A 238 26.95 13.14 -19.29
N SER A 239 25.89 12.32 -19.26
CA SER A 239 24.84 12.48 -18.22
C SER A 239 25.36 12.09 -16.81
N SER A 240 25.14 12.96 -15.82
CA SER A 240 25.51 12.77 -14.40
C SER A 240 24.98 11.47 -13.79
N GLU A 241 23.82 11.00 -14.23
CA GLU A 241 23.18 9.75 -13.78
C GLU A 241 24.03 8.51 -14.10
N LYS A 242 24.46 8.36 -15.36
CA LYS A 242 25.29 7.22 -15.80
C LYS A 242 26.61 7.17 -15.04
N TYR A 243 27.20 8.34 -14.81
CA TYR A 243 28.41 8.46 -14.01
C TYR A 243 28.17 7.98 -12.56
N LEU A 244 27.09 8.40 -11.90
CA LEU A 244 26.78 7.99 -10.53
C LEU A 244 26.44 6.50 -10.41
N LEU A 245 25.74 5.94 -11.40
CA LEU A 245 25.46 4.50 -11.45
C LEU A 245 26.74 3.67 -11.64
N GLN A 246 27.64 4.13 -12.52
CA GLN A 246 28.95 3.51 -12.69
C GLN A 246 29.80 3.63 -11.42
N PHE A 247 29.77 4.80 -10.78
CA PHE A 247 30.46 5.05 -9.52
C PHE A 247 29.97 4.11 -8.39
N LEU A 248 28.65 3.94 -8.27
CA LEU A 248 28.06 2.99 -7.32
C LEU A 248 28.50 1.54 -7.62
N ARG A 249 28.46 1.14 -8.90
CA ARG A 249 28.88 -0.19 -9.35
C ARG A 249 30.32 -0.48 -8.94
N ASP A 250 31.22 0.48 -9.13
CA ASP A 250 32.64 0.34 -8.80
C ASP A 250 32.87 0.19 -7.29
N ARG A 251 32.05 0.84 -6.45
CA ARG A 251 32.12 0.73 -4.98
C ARG A 251 31.56 -0.57 -4.43
N ILE A 252 30.42 -1.04 -4.93
CA ILE A 252 29.78 -2.26 -4.43
C ILE A 252 30.36 -3.52 -5.12
N ARG A 253 31.08 -3.37 -6.24
CA ARG A 253 31.65 -4.46 -7.05
C ARG A 253 30.61 -5.46 -7.58
N ARG A 254 29.37 -5.00 -7.75
CA ARG A 254 28.24 -5.76 -8.32
C ARG A 254 27.34 -4.81 -9.10
N GLU A 255 26.50 -5.36 -9.96
CA GLU A 255 25.48 -4.56 -10.65
C GLU A 255 24.49 -3.97 -9.63
N PRO A 256 24.23 -2.65 -9.69
CA PRO A 256 23.23 -2.01 -8.85
C PRO A 256 21.85 -2.66 -9.04
N SER A 257 21.13 -2.89 -7.95
CA SER A 257 19.75 -3.37 -8.04
C SER A 257 18.82 -2.26 -8.55
N ALA A 258 17.65 -2.61 -9.08
CA ALA A 258 16.64 -1.64 -9.51
C ALA A 258 16.27 -0.64 -8.39
N VAL A 259 16.28 -1.09 -7.13
CA VAL A 259 16.05 -0.23 -5.96
C VAL A 259 17.17 0.81 -5.82
N GLN A 260 18.44 0.40 -5.98
CA GLN A 260 19.59 1.30 -5.88
C GLN A 260 19.64 2.31 -7.02
N ILE A 261 19.28 1.88 -8.23
CA ILE A 261 19.16 2.75 -9.39
C ILE A 261 18.09 3.82 -9.13
N ASN A 262 16.88 3.41 -8.71
CA ASN A 262 15.79 4.34 -8.43
C ASN A 262 16.13 5.33 -7.32
N ILE A 263 16.88 4.91 -6.29
CA ILE A 263 17.34 5.82 -5.23
C ILE A 263 18.24 6.90 -5.83
N ILE A 264 19.23 6.55 -6.65
CA ILE A 264 20.14 7.54 -7.25
C ILE A 264 19.36 8.55 -8.11
N LEU A 265 18.39 8.08 -8.89
CA LEU A 265 17.54 8.95 -9.70
C LEU A 265 16.71 9.91 -8.81
N GLN A 266 16.06 9.37 -7.78
CA GLN A 266 15.28 10.18 -6.83
C GLN A 266 16.12 11.24 -6.10
N LEU A 267 17.40 10.96 -5.82
CA LEU A 267 18.28 11.93 -5.17
C LEU A 267 18.61 13.13 -6.06
N LEU A 268 18.65 12.93 -7.38
CA LEU A 268 18.88 13.99 -8.36
C LEU A 268 17.61 14.78 -8.69
N GLU A 269 16.45 14.13 -8.58
CA GLU A 269 15.14 14.71 -8.89
C GLU A 269 14.44 15.31 -7.64
N GLU A 270 13.26 15.89 -7.84
CA GLU A 270 12.39 16.34 -6.74
C GLU A 270 11.91 15.12 -5.91
N PRO A 271 11.91 15.19 -4.57
CA PRO A 271 12.03 16.38 -3.72
C PRO A 271 13.47 16.72 -3.24
N PHE A 272 14.48 15.95 -3.64
CA PHE A 272 15.81 16.03 -3.02
C PHE A 272 16.76 17.00 -3.72
N GLN A 273 16.77 17.01 -5.05
CA GLN A 273 17.57 17.91 -5.89
C GLN A 273 19.04 18.05 -5.42
N LEU A 274 19.67 16.93 -5.07
CA LEU A 274 21.06 16.92 -4.65
C LEU A 274 21.97 17.07 -5.88
N GLU A 275 23.05 17.84 -5.74
CA GLU A 275 24.05 17.91 -6.79
C GLU A 275 24.73 16.55 -6.97
N PRO A 276 25.17 16.18 -8.18
CA PRO A 276 25.84 14.89 -8.43
C PRO A 276 27.02 14.63 -7.48
N GLY A 277 27.82 15.67 -7.19
CA GLY A 277 28.95 15.56 -6.24
C GLY A 277 28.52 15.33 -4.78
N CYS A 278 27.30 15.74 -4.40
CA CYS A 278 26.71 15.43 -3.10
C CYS A 278 26.31 13.95 -3.04
N VAL A 279 25.70 13.43 -4.12
CA VAL A 279 25.35 12.01 -4.25
C VAL A 279 26.60 11.12 -4.27
N GLU A 280 27.70 11.53 -4.92
CA GLU A 280 28.99 10.83 -4.83
C GLU A 280 29.45 10.66 -3.38
N ALA A 281 29.46 11.76 -2.61
CA ALA A 281 29.90 11.77 -1.22
C ALA A 281 29.03 10.85 -0.35
N LEU A 282 27.72 10.83 -0.62
CA LEU A 282 26.78 9.92 0.02
C LEU A 282 27.08 8.46 -0.30
N ILE A 283 27.29 8.12 -1.57
CA ILE A 283 27.66 6.77 -2.01
C ILE A 283 28.95 6.31 -1.30
N ASP A 284 29.98 7.15 -1.29
CA ASP A 284 31.24 6.84 -0.62
C ASP A 284 31.08 6.64 0.88
N HIS A 285 30.31 7.51 1.54
CA HIS A 285 30.05 7.42 2.98
C HIS A 285 29.33 6.11 3.34
N VAL A 286 28.20 5.83 2.67
CA VAL A 286 27.35 4.69 2.97
C VAL A 286 28.08 3.38 2.67
N THR A 287 28.70 3.27 1.50
CA THR A 287 29.42 2.04 1.12
C THR A 287 30.63 1.78 2.03
N SER A 288 31.37 2.81 2.42
CA SER A 288 32.49 2.70 3.36
C SER A 288 32.03 2.30 4.77
N HIS A 289 30.94 2.91 5.26
CA HIS A 289 30.37 2.57 6.57
C HIS A 289 29.92 1.10 6.62
N PHE A 290 29.27 0.60 5.57
CA PHE A 290 28.85 -0.80 5.50
C PHE A 290 30.00 -1.78 5.30
N ALA A 291 31.02 -1.40 4.53
CA ALA A 291 32.25 -2.19 4.43
C ALA A 291 32.94 -2.35 5.80
N LEU A 292 33.00 -1.29 6.61
CA LEU A 292 33.60 -1.32 7.95
C LEU A 292 32.76 -2.10 8.98
N THR A 293 31.43 -1.93 8.97
CA THR A 293 30.55 -2.52 9.99
C THR A 293 30.12 -3.95 9.68
N LYS A 294 29.88 -4.27 8.39
CA LYS A 294 29.37 -5.59 7.95
C LYS A 294 30.36 -6.37 7.10
N GLY A 295 31.56 -5.84 6.85
CA GLY A 295 32.62 -6.50 6.10
C GLY A 295 32.40 -6.57 4.58
N LYS A 296 31.29 -6.00 4.06
CA LYS A 296 30.99 -5.93 2.62
C LYS A 296 30.37 -4.57 2.28
N PRO A 297 30.80 -3.91 1.19
CA PRO A 297 30.19 -2.67 0.76
C PRO A 297 28.75 -2.94 0.33
N ASP A 298 27.83 -2.08 0.76
CA ASP A 298 26.44 -2.11 0.33
C ASP A 298 25.86 -0.69 0.35
N PHE A 299 24.73 -0.50 -0.32
CA PHE A 299 24.00 0.75 -0.41
C PHE A 299 22.52 0.50 -0.09
N PRO A 300 22.17 0.40 1.21
CA PRO A 300 20.83 0.03 1.64
C PRO A 300 19.91 1.24 1.80
N LYS A 301 18.71 1.13 1.22
CA LYS A 301 17.67 2.16 1.17
C LYS A 301 17.47 2.91 2.50
N ASN A 302 17.13 2.20 3.58
CA ASN A 302 16.75 2.83 4.85
C ASN A 302 17.88 3.68 5.47
N TYR A 303 19.15 3.28 5.27
CA TYR A 303 20.28 4.06 5.78
C TYR A 303 20.54 5.28 4.92
N VAL A 304 20.43 5.13 3.60
CA VAL A 304 20.54 6.24 2.64
C VAL A 304 19.46 7.29 2.94
N GLU A 305 18.20 6.87 3.11
CA GLU A 305 17.08 7.76 3.46
C GLU A 305 17.32 8.50 4.77
N ALA A 306 17.84 7.84 5.82
CA ALA A 306 18.14 8.48 7.09
C ALA A 306 19.23 9.55 6.97
N VAL A 307 20.29 9.30 6.20
CA VAL A 307 21.37 10.28 5.96
C VAL A 307 20.85 11.44 5.11
N VAL A 308 20.07 11.15 4.08
CA VAL A 308 19.51 12.17 3.17
C VAL A 308 18.50 13.06 3.89
N GLN A 309 17.68 12.50 4.79
CA GLN A 309 16.77 13.28 5.62
C GLN A 309 17.53 14.25 6.55
N ASP A 310 18.58 13.78 7.23
CA ASP A 310 19.45 14.66 8.04
C ASP A 310 20.10 15.77 7.19
N TRP A 311 20.49 15.45 5.96
CA TRP A 311 21.05 16.45 5.03
C TRP A 311 20.01 17.46 4.56
N GLN A 312 18.78 17.02 4.28
CA GLN A 312 17.68 17.92 3.93
C GLN A 312 17.32 18.86 5.07
N GLU A 313 17.22 18.35 6.30
CA GLU A 313 16.94 19.17 7.50
C GLU A 313 18.01 20.24 7.74
N ARG A 314 19.26 19.95 7.33
CA ARG A 314 20.39 20.88 7.41
C ARG A 314 20.60 21.74 6.16
N GLY A 315 19.78 21.54 5.12
CA GLY A 315 19.91 22.25 3.84
C GLY A 315 21.17 21.91 3.05
N ILE A 316 21.80 20.77 3.30
CA ILE A 316 23.02 20.32 2.62
C ILE A 316 22.67 19.87 1.21
N ARG A 317 23.20 20.57 0.19
CA ARG A 317 22.95 20.23 -1.23
C ARG A 317 24.22 20.08 -2.05
N THR A 318 25.32 20.64 -1.59
CA THR A 318 26.60 20.66 -2.31
C THR A 318 27.57 19.59 -1.83
N ARG A 319 28.53 19.21 -2.68
CA ARG A 319 29.59 18.26 -2.33
C ARG A 319 30.40 18.68 -1.11
N THR A 320 30.75 19.96 -1.01
CA THR A 320 31.58 20.49 0.07
C THR A 320 30.89 20.41 1.42
N GLU A 321 29.61 20.76 1.46
CA GLU A 321 28.79 20.66 2.68
C GLU A 321 28.57 19.21 3.10
N ALA A 322 28.33 18.31 2.13
CA ALA A 322 28.18 16.88 2.39
C ALA A 322 29.45 16.28 3.00
N LEU A 323 30.63 16.59 2.46
CA LEU A 323 31.91 16.13 3.00
C LEU A 323 32.15 16.67 4.43
N GLN A 324 31.81 17.93 4.68
CA GLN A 324 31.93 18.52 6.01
C GLN A 324 30.97 17.84 7.00
N ALA A 325 29.72 17.62 6.63
CA ALA A 325 28.74 16.94 7.47
C ALA A 325 29.15 15.48 7.78
N ILE A 326 29.73 14.78 6.80
CA ILE A 326 30.30 13.44 7.00
C ILE A 326 31.46 13.49 7.99
N GLU A 327 32.34 14.49 7.90
CA GLU A 327 33.49 14.64 8.81
C GLU A 327 33.02 14.99 10.23
N GLU A 328 32.06 15.90 10.39
CA GLU A 328 31.42 16.20 11.67
C GLU A 328 30.75 14.96 12.27
N TRP A 329 30.07 14.16 11.45
CA TRP A 329 29.47 12.89 11.88
C TRP A 329 30.56 11.91 12.34
N LYS A 330 31.63 11.73 11.56
CA LYS A 330 32.77 10.90 11.94
C LYS A 330 33.41 11.39 13.23
N GLN A 331 33.55 12.68 13.46
CA GLN A 331 34.12 13.25 14.69
C GLN A 331 33.20 13.05 15.90
N LYS A 332 31.89 13.26 15.73
CA LYS A 332 30.87 13.07 16.77
C LYS A 332 30.76 11.60 17.21
N TYR A 333 30.97 10.67 16.28
CA TYR A 333 30.89 9.23 16.51
C TYR A 333 32.27 8.53 16.50
N ALA A 334 33.37 9.29 16.46
CA ALA A 334 34.72 8.78 16.65
C ALA A 334 34.88 8.38 18.12
N ILE A 335 34.66 7.10 18.38
CA ILE A 335 35.11 6.44 19.60
C ILE A 335 36.63 6.65 19.70
N LYS A 336 37.09 7.32 20.77
CA LYS A 336 38.51 7.40 21.15
C LYS A 336 39.13 6.01 20.98
N PRO A 337 40.25 5.84 20.26
CA PRO A 337 40.93 4.56 20.23
C PRO A 337 41.22 4.17 21.68
N ALA A 338 40.78 2.96 22.07
CA ALA A 338 41.05 2.42 23.38
C ALA A 338 42.56 2.47 23.60
N ASP A 339 43.00 3.30 24.54
CA ASP A 339 44.39 3.40 24.95
C ASP A 339 44.88 1.99 25.31
N ALA A 340 45.85 1.55 24.51
CA ALA A 340 46.72 0.45 24.82
C ALA A 340 47.63 0.84 25.99
N THR A 341 47.11 0.83 27.22
CA THR A 341 47.94 0.64 28.41
C THR A 341 47.22 -0.29 29.39
N GLY A 342 47.85 -1.43 29.60
CA GLY A 342 47.27 -2.52 30.38
C GLY A 342 47.04 -2.15 31.83
N LYS A 343 45.96 -2.73 32.38
CA LYS A 343 46.00 -3.34 33.71
C LYS A 343 44.98 -4.47 33.76
N SER A 344 45.52 -5.68 33.73
CA SER A 344 44.87 -6.90 34.18
C SER A 344 44.08 -6.65 35.46
N ARG A 345 42.77 -6.88 35.41
CA ARG A 345 41.99 -7.36 36.55
C ARG A 345 41.19 -8.57 36.13
N GLN A 346 41.78 -9.74 36.38
CA GLN A 346 41.06 -10.99 36.53
C GLN A 346 39.82 -10.78 37.40
N ARG A 347 38.62 -11.09 36.88
CA ARG A 347 37.56 -11.73 37.66
C ARG A 347 36.78 -12.72 36.79
N LYS A 348 37.22 -13.97 36.91
CA LYS A 348 36.45 -15.22 37.04
C LYS A 348 35.13 -15.34 36.25
N SER A 349 35.18 -16.22 35.26
CA SER A 349 34.07 -16.95 34.67
C SER A 349 33.20 -17.65 35.72
N ALA A 350 31.89 -17.41 35.71
CA ALA A 350 30.89 -18.33 36.22
C ALA A 350 29.50 -18.07 35.60
N ALA A 351 28.85 -19.18 35.25
CA ALA A 351 27.42 -19.40 35.10
C ALA A 351 26.67 -18.82 33.88
N LYS A 352 26.45 -19.73 32.91
CA LYS A 352 25.26 -19.80 32.04
C LYS A 352 24.00 -19.39 32.81
N ARG A 353 23.32 -18.33 32.36
CA ARG A 353 21.93 -18.02 32.76
C ARG A 353 20.95 -18.89 31.98
N GLN A 354 20.46 -19.93 32.64
CA GLN A 354 19.19 -20.59 32.35
C GLN A 354 18.07 -19.77 33.02
N ASP A 355 17.56 -18.71 32.39
CA ASP A 355 16.48 -17.90 33.01
C ASP A 355 15.33 -17.54 32.04
N ALA A 356 15.28 -18.13 30.84
CA ALA A 356 14.17 -17.88 29.90
C ALA A 356 13.12 -19.01 29.84
N SER A 357 13.39 -20.20 30.42
CA SER A 357 12.46 -21.34 30.36
C SER A 357 11.51 -21.44 31.56
N ASN A 358 11.86 -20.87 32.72
CA ASN A 358 11.05 -21.04 33.93
C ASN A 358 9.89 -20.05 34.05
N PHE A 359 9.91 -18.93 33.32
CA PHE A 359 8.82 -17.94 33.38
C PHE A 359 7.56 -18.36 32.60
N LYS A 360 7.72 -19.18 31.55
CA LYS A 360 6.57 -19.69 30.77
C LYS A 360 5.82 -20.83 31.48
N SER A 361 6.50 -21.61 32.30
CA SER A 361 5.88 -22.74 33.03
C SER A 361 4.90 -22.25 34.10
N ASP A 362 5.28 -21.21 34.84
CA ASP A 362 4.51 -20.72 36.00
C ASP A 362 3.24 -19.96 35.60
N TYR A 363 3.22 -19.38 34.39
CA TYR A 363 2.06 -18.69 33.82
C TYR A 363 1.02 -19.70 33.27
N LEU A 364 1.48 -20.78 32.63
CA LEU A 364 0.60 -21.81 32.07
C LEU A 364 -0.07 -22.67 33.16
N ASP A 365 0.61 -22.91 34.29
CA ASP A 365 0.00 -23.62 35.42
C ASP A 365 -1.02 -22.77 36.19
N LYS A 366 -0.86 -21.44 36.21
CA LYS A 366 -1.88 -20.51 36.74
C LYS A 366 -3.14 -20.48 35.86
N LEU A 367 -2.99 -20.57 34.54
CA LEU A 367 -4.11 -20.65 33.60
C LEU A 367 -4.87 -21.97 33.69
N ARG A 368 -4.17 -23.11 33.86
CA ARG A 368 -4.83 -24.41 34.09
C ARG A 368 -5.57 -24.50 35.42
N LYS A 369 -5.04 -23.91 36.49
CA LYS A 369 -5.73 -23.85 37.80
C LYS A 369 -6.97 -22.95 37.79
N ALA A 370 -7.07 -22.01 36.84
CA ALA A 370 -8.23 -21.13 36.67
C ALA A 370 -9.38 -21.76 35.85
N GLY A 371 -9.26 -23.02 35.42
CA GLY A 371 -10.34 -23.74 34.74
C GLY A 371 -10.68 -23.26 33.33
N LEU A 372 -9.88 -22.36 32.77
CA LEU A 372 -10.00 -21.89 31.40
C LEU A 372 -9.20 -22.84 30.50
N LYS A 373 -9.91 -23.62 29.68
CA LYS A 373 -9.30 -24.48 28.66
C LYS A 373 -8.86 -23.69 27.45
#